data_AF-A0A920K9Y6-F1
#
_entry.id   AF-A0A920K9Y6-F1
#
_cell.length_a   1.000
_cell.length_b   1.000
_cell.length_c   1.000
_cell.angle_alpha   90.00
_cell.angle_beta   90.00
_cell.angle_gamma   90.00
#
_symmetry.space_group_name_H-M   'P 1'
#
loop_
_entity.id
_entity.type
_entity.pdbx_description
1 polymer ?
#
loop_
_entity_poly.entity_id
_entity_poly.type
_entity_poly.pdbx_seq_one_letter_code
_entity_poly.pdbx_strand_id
1 'polypeptide(L)' 'MENNPHSHDHYNAADDLISRNIKAGRGNKIAFRDRSGVHSYLDIEKKTNQFANLLISMNIKQESRLILLCRTLLSSSYVF' A
#
# COMPACT_ATOMS: atom_id res chain seq x y z
N MET A 1 0.80 6.53 -38.52
CA MET A 1 0.40 6.86 -37.14
C MET A 1 -0.47 5.71 -36.66
N GLU A 2 0.16 4.58 -36.33
CA GLU A 2 -0.54 3.38 -35.90
C GLU A 2 -0.66 3.45 -34.38
N ASN A 3 -1.87 3.74 -33.90
CA ASN A 3 -2.18 3.70 -32.48
C ASN A 3 -2.14 2.24 -32.05
N ASN A 4 -1.02 1.82 -31.46
CA ASN A 4 -0.87 0.52 -30.84
C ASN A 4 -1.91 0.39 -29.70
N PRO A 5 -2.94 -0.48 -29.82
CA PRO A 5 -4.05 -0.54 -28.87
C PRO A 5 -3.73 -1.35 -27.60
N HIS A 6 -2.46 -1.70 -27.38
CA HIS A 6 -2.01 -2.48 -26.23
C HIS A 6 -0.92 -1.75 -25.44
N SER A 7 -1.15 -0.51 -25.02
CA SER A 7 -0.59 -0.10 -23.74
C SER A 7 -1.39 -0.84 -22.67
N HIS A 8 -1.00 -2.08 -22.36
CA HIS A 8 -1.36 -2.64 -21.07
C HIS A 8 -0.61 -1.79 -20.04
N ASP A 9 -1.22 -0.67 -19.65
CA ASP A 9 -0.73 0.15 -18.56
C ASP A 9 -0.48 -0.81 -17.40
N HIS A 10 0.79 -0.99 -17.07
CA HIS A 10 1.22 -1.91 -16.02
C HIS A 10 0.58 -1.45 -14.72
N TYR A 11 -0.52 -2.10 -14.33
CA TYR A 11 -1.25 -1.74 -13.14
C TYR A 11 -0.48 -2.19 -11.90
N ASN A 12 -0.16 -1.24 -11.03
CA ASN A 12 0.41 -1.51 -9.72
C ASN A 12 -0.55 -0.98 -8.64
N ALA A 13 -1.15 -1.90 -7.89
CA ALA A 13 -2.09 -1.55 -6.82
C ALA A 13 -1.44 -0.67 -5.72
N ALA A 14 -0.14 -0.83 -5.43
CA ALA A 14 0.54 0.03 -4.46
C ALA A 14 0.73 1.45 -4.98
N ASP A 15 1.05 1.61 -6.27
CA ASP A 15 1.13 2.95 -6.89
C ASP A 15 -0.25 3.61 -6.92
N ASP A 16 -1.29 2.85 -7.26
CA ASP A 16 -2.66 3.35 -7.31
C ASP A 16 -3.24 3.67 -5.92
N LEU A 17 -2.93 2.90 -4.87
CA LEU A 17 -3.51 3.16 -3.54
C LEU A 17 -2.71 4.20 -2.74
N ILE A 18 -1.38 4.23 -2.88
CA ILE A 18 -0.49 5.03 -2.04
C ILE A 18 0.13 6.16 -2.87
N SER A 19 0.96 5.82 -3.85
CA SER A 19 1.78 6.78 -4.59
C SER A 19 0.96 7.83 -5.33
N ARG A 20 -0.20 7.49 -5.91
CA ARG A 20 -1.08 8.45 -6.58
C ARG A 20 -1.54 9.57 -5.63
N ASN A 21 -1.80 9.23 -4.36
CA ASN A 21 -2.26 10.20 -3.38
C ASN A 21 -1.13 11.13 -2.97
N ILE A 22 0.10 10.61 -2.87
CA ILE A 22 1.29 11.40 -2.56
C ILE A 22 1.62 12.33 -3.73
N LYS A 23 1.62 11.83 -4.97
CA LYS A 23 1.79 12.63 -6.20
C LYS A 23 0.74 13.74 -6.31
N ALA A 24 -0.49 13.48 -5.86
CA ALA A 24 -1.57 14.46 -5.79
C ALA A 24 -1.46 15.44 -4.60
N GLY A 25 -0.32 15.52 -3.91
CA GLY A 25 -0.08 16.44 -2.79
C GLY A 25 -0.79 16.08 -1.49
N ARG A 26 -1.40 14.89 -1.40
CA ARG A 26 -2.12 14.42 -0.21
C ARG A 26 -1.24 13.63 0.75
N GLY A 27 0.08 13.77 0.68
CA GLY A 27 1.03 13.03 1.50
C GLY A 27 0.77 13.15 3.01
N ASN A 28 0.47 14.37 3.49
CA ASN A 28 0.15 14.65 4.89
C ASN A 28 -1.31 14.34 5.27
N LYS A 29 -2.14 13.90 4.32
CA LYS A 29 -3.53 13.55 4.59
C LYS A 29 -3.56 12.22 5.34
N ILE A 30 -4.41 12.17 6.37
CA ILE A 30 -4.68 10.95 7.11
C ILE A 30 -5.32 9.90 6.20
N ALA A 31 -4.69 8.74 6.14
CA ALA A 31 -5.12 7.62 5.31
C ALA A 31 -5.64 6.44 6.14
N PHE A 32 -5.10 6.23 7.34
CA PHE A 32 -5.49 5.12 8.20
C PHE A 32 -5.45 5.52 9.68
N ARG A 33 -6.37 4.97 10.50
CA ARG A 33 -6.40 5.14 11.95
C ARG A 33 -6.41 3.76 12.59
N ASP A 34 -5.48 3.52 13.50
CA ASP A 34 -5.42 2.31 14.31
C ASP A 34 -5.27 2.66 15.80
N ARG A 35 -5.10 1.63 16.63
CA ARG A 35 -4.90 1.81 18.07
C ARG A 35 -3.60 2.54 18.42
N SER A 36 -2.59 2.49 17.56
CA SER A 36 -1.33 3.23 17.75
C SER A 36 -1.43 4.70 17.33
N GLY A 37 -2.50 5.06 16.63
CA GLY A 37 -2.84 6.44 16.31
C GLY A 37 -3.22 6.62 14.84
N VAL A 38 -2.86 7.77 14.32
CA VAL A 38 -3.26 8.24 13.00
C VAL A 38 -2.04 8.18 12.07
N HIS A 39 -2.20 7.57 10.90
CA HIS A 39 -1.13 7.41 9.91
C HIS A 39 -1.49 8.16 8.62
N SER A 40 -0.56 9.00 8.15
CA SER A 40 -0.67 9.71 6.89
C SER A 40 -0.28 8.83 5.70
N TYR A 41 -0.54 9.27 4.46
CA TYR A 41 -0.08 8.56 3.27
C TYR A 41 1.45 8.40 3.25
N LEU A 42 2.21 9.39 3.72
CA LEU A 42 3.67 9.30 3.82
C LEU A 42 4.12 8.26 4.86
N ASP A 43 3.40 8.12 5.96
CA ASP A 43 3.71 7.10 6.98
C ASP A 43 3.46 5.69 6.43
N ILE A 44 2.35 5.52 5.69
CA ILE A 44 2.02 4.27 5.03
C ILE A 44 3.04 3.92 3.96
N GLU A 45 3.47 4.87 3.13
CA GLU A 45 4.49 4.66 2.09
C GLU A 45 5.81 4.20 2.71
N LYS A 46 6.29 4.86 3.76
CA LYS A 46 7.52 4.47 4.47
C LYS A 46 7.45 3.03 4.97
N LYS A 47 6.35 2.65 5.65
CA LYS A 47 6.16 1.28 6.17
C LYS A 47 6.03 0.25 5.04
N THR A 48 5.32 0.61 3.97
CA THR A 48 5.15 -0.25 2.79
C THR A 48 6.49 -0.51 2.09
N ASN A 49 7.32 0.53 1.93
CA ASN A 49 8.65 0.40 1.32
C ASN A 49 9.60 -0.43 2.20
N GLN A 50 9.53 -0.28 3.53
CA GLN A 50 10.29 -1.13 4.45
C GLN A 50 9.90 -2.61 4.30
N PHE A 51 8.59 -2.91 4.25
CA PHE A 51 8.11 -4.26 4.02
C PHE A 51 8.52 -4.80 2.64
N ALA A 52 8.40 -4.00 1.59
CA ALA A 52 8.83 -4.38 0.24
C ALA A 52 10.33 -4.71 0.18
N ASN A 53 11.18 -3.89 0.81
CA ASN A 53 12.61 -4.15 0.90
C ASN A 53 12.91 -5.46 1.64
N LEU A 54 12.15 -5.78 2.69
CA LEU A 54 12.26 -7.07 3.38
C LEU A 54 11.91 -8.24 2.44
N LEU A 55 10.81 -8.13 1.67
CA LEU A 55 10.44 -9.17 0.70
C LEU A 55 11.54 -9.38 -0.35
N ILE A 56 12.13 -8.29 -0.87
CA ILE A 56 13.24 -8.33 -1.81
C ILE A 56 14.46 -9.02 -1.16
N SER A 57 14.77 -8.71 0.10
CA SER A 57 15.88 -9.34 0.82
C SER A 57 15.70 -10.85 1.03
N MET A 58 14.45 -11.32 1.10
CA MET A 58 14.09 -12.74 1.16
C MET A 58 14.04 -13.40 -0.23
N ASN A 59 14.44 -12.70 -1.29
CA ASN A 59 14.41 -13.14 -2.68
C ASN A 59 13.00 -13.58 -3.15
N ILE A 60 11.96 -12.95 -2.58
CA ILE A 60 10.58 -13.18 -2.99
C ILE A 60 10.36 -12.47 -4.32
N LYS A 61 9.97 -13.25 -5.33
CA LYS A 61 9.76 -12.76 -6.70
C LYS A 61 8.30 -12.42 -6.94
N GLN A 62 8.05 -11.69 -8.02
CA GLN A 62 6.69 -11.50 -8.53
C GLN A 62 6.01 -12.87 -8.71
N GLU A 63 4.70 -12.95 -8.49
CA GLU A 63 3.88 -14.18 -8.52
C GLU A 63 4.12 -15.18 -7.38
N SER A 64 5.04 -14.89 -6.46
CA SER A 64 5.20 -15.70 -5.24
C SER A 64 3.95 -15.63 -4.36
N ARG A 65 3.57 -16.78 -3.79
CA ARG A 65 2.43 -16.87 -2.86
C ARG A 65 2.92 -16.60 -1.44
N LEU A 66 2.34 -15.58 -0.80
CA LEU A 66 2.63 -15.22 0.58
C LEU A 66 1.39 -15.47 1.45
N ILE A 67 1.58 -16.15 2.59
CA ILE A 67 0.55 -16.30 3.61
C ILE A 67 0.85 -15.28 4.70
N LEU A 68 -0.10 -14.39 4.96
CA LEU A 68 0.00 -13.40 6.04
C LEU A 68 -0.85 -13.86 7.23
N LEU A 69 -0.19 -14.13 8.35
CA LEU A 69 -0.85 -14.41 9.63
C LEU A 69 -0.86 -13.14 10.47
N CYS A 70 -1.91 -12.34 10.29
CA CYS A 70 -2.09 -11.08 11.00
C CYS A 70 -3.17 -11.21 12.07
N ARG A 71 -2.88 -10.72 13.29
CA ARG A 71 -3.90 -10.59 14.32
C ARG A 71 -4.74 -9.35 14.03
N THR A 72 -6.00 -9.55 13.64
CA THR A 72 -6.95 -8.44 13.61
C THR A 72 -7.39 -8.18 15.06
N LEU A 73 -6.92 -7.09 15.65
CA LEU A 73 -7.46 -6.63 16.94
C LEU A 73 -8.73 -5.82 16.67
N LEU A 74 -9.80 -6.51 16.25
CA LEU A 74 -11.15 -5.97 16.31
C LEU A 74 -11.65 -6.06 17.76
N SER A 75 -11.06 -5.24 18.64
CA SER A 75 -11.76 -4.89 19.88
C SER A 75 -12.86 -3.90 19.50
N SER A 76 -14.03 -4.47 19.21
CA SER A 76 -15.29 -3.75 19.02
C SER A 76 -15.51 -2.74 20.14
N SER A 77 -15.63 -1.46 19.78
CA SER A 77 -16.40 -0.43 20.49
C SER A 77 -16.45 0.81 19.61
N TYR A 78 -17.31 0.78 18.58
CA TYR A 78 -18.01 1.98 18.12
C TYR A 78 -19.40 1.52 17.67
N VAL A 79 -20.31 1.58 18.65
CA VAL A 79 -21.75 1.72 18.45
C VAL A 79 -21.99 3.23 18.34
N PHE A 80 -22.73 3.60 17.29
CA PHE A 80 -23.11 4.94 16.79
C PHE A 80 -22.06 5.73 16.01
#